data_AF-A0A1I5YPZ5-F1
#
_entry.id   AF-A0A1I5YPZ5-F1
#
_cell.length_a   1.000
_cell.length_b   1.000
_cell.length_c   1.000
_cell.angle_alpha   90.00
_cell.angle_beta   90.00
_cell.angle_gamma   90.00
#
_symmetry.space_group_name_H-M   'P 1'
#
loop_
_entity.id
_entity.type
_entity.pdbx_description
1 polymer ?
#
loop_
_entity_poly.entity_id
_entity_poly.type
_entity_poly.pdbx_seq_one_letter_code
_entity_poly.pdbx_strand_id
1 'polypeptide(L)'
;MKKDLKMILRNHILVFEKPLLLLIMPSSLFVYGGMLLAIYQTDNINAIVIASFYTVMVTIFEYGRMLRYNLPFIVLPNAEMRNISLIKISNYGFLKMLAQKVSIITKLSIIPTVIILLLNIFISIIHCQLYIWLHLALIVWAIFILSLSGWFQLYGYCYDINYNYQSYAEMTKLSKEIDFFGKFYIIPKRILDLIYAIFLVIAFYGFSGKMILSIFVVANLFFFVIIILVIVKTIKKGEKYFYAKNIIQT
;
A
#
# COMPACT_ATOMS: atom_id res chain seq x y z
N MET A 1 -25.07 -27.47 -2.06
CA MET A 1 -24.20 -27.72 -0.88
C MET A 1 -22.87 -28.41 -1.21
N LYS A 2 -22.81 -29.70 -1.61
CA LYS A 2 -21.52 -30.37 -1.92
C LYS A 2 -20.76 -29.75 -3.12
N LYS A 3 -21.49 -29.23 -4.11
CA LYS A 3 -20.93 -28.57 -5.31
C LYS A 3 -20.34 -27.20 -4.99
N ASP A 4 -21.02 -26.42 -4.15
CA ASP A 4 -20.58 -25.10 -3.68
C ASP A 4 -19.36 -25.20 -2.78
N LEU A 5 -19.35 -26.19 -1.87
CA LEU A 5 -18.20 -26.46 -1.01
C LEU A 5 -16.95 -26.86 -1.82
N LYS A 6 -17.13 -27.68 -2.87
CA LYS A 6 -16.04 -28.06 -3.80
C LYS A 6 -15.54 -26.86 -4.61
N MET A 7 -16.43 -25.95 -5.00
CA MET A 7 -16.09 -24.73 -5.72
C MET A 7 -15.34 -23.72 -4.81
N ILE A 8 -15.76 -23.60 -3.56
CA ILE A 8 -15.06 -22.80 -2.53
C ILE A 8 -13.67 -23.38 -2.24
N LEU A 9 -13.55 -24.71 -2.07
CA LEU A 9 -12.25 -25.37 -1.89
C LEU A 9 -11.33 -25.21 -3.11
N ARG A 10 -11.87 -25.36 -4.33
CA ARG A 10 -11.10 -25.21 -5.57
C ARG A 10 -10.64 -23.76 -5.79
N ASN A 11 -11.46 -22.78 -5.41
CA ASN A 11 -11.08 -21.37 -5.40
C ASN A 11 -10.05 -21.09 -4.29
N HIS A 12 -10.14 -21.71 -3.11
CA HIS A 12 -9.12 -21.63 -2.06
C HIS A 12 -7.76 -22.19 -2.51
N ILE A 13 -7.75 -23.30 -3.24
CA ILE A 13 -6.52 -23.91 -3.75
C ILE A 13 -5.87 -23.03 -4.84
N LEU A 14 -6.66 -22.45 -5.75
CA LEU A 14 -6.18 -21.47 -6.74
C LEU A 14 -5.69 -20.15 -6.10
N VAL A 15 -6.25 -19.76 -4.95
CA VAL A 15 -5.78 -18.63 -4.12
C VAL A 15 -4.47 -18.95 -3.41
N PHE A 16 -4.15 -20.23 -3.20
CA PHE A 16 -2.93 -20.71 -2.55
C PHE A 16 -1.78 -21.05 -3.50
N GLU A 17 -2.03 -21.24 -4.80
CA GLU A 17 -0.98 -21.47 -5.81
C GLU A 17 -0.38 -20.16 -6.39
N LYS A 18 -1.17 -19.07 -6.43
CA LYS A 18 -0.69 -17.73 -6.84
C LYS A 18 0.19 -16.93 -5.85
N PRO A 19 0.17 -17.12 -4.51
CA PRO A 19 0.86 -16.25 -3.57
C PRO A 19 2.37 -16.38 -3.65
N LEU A 20 2.92 -17.53 -4.09
CA LEU A 20 4.37 -17.71 -4.24
C LEU A 20 4.92 -16.87 -5.41
N LEU A 21 4.22 -16.84 -6.54
CA LEU A 21 4.56 -16.00 -7.70
C LEU A 21 4.28 -14.51 -7.44
N LEU A 22 3.31 -14.19 -6.60
CA LEU A 22 3.05 -12.82 -6.10
C LEU A 22 4.11 -12.33 -5.12
N LEU A 23 4.69 -13.21 -4.32
CA LEU A 23 5.81 -12.89 -3.44
C LEU A 23 7.10 -12.59 -4.23
N ILE A 24 7.20 -13.11 -5.45
CA ILE A 24 8.37 -12.96 -6.32
C ILE A 24 8.12 -11.82 -7.30
N MET A 25 8.39 -10.62 -6.80
CA MET A 25 8.75 -9.41 -7.54
C MET A 25 7.61 -8.68 -8.28
N PRO A 26 7.08 -7.57 -7.72
CA PRO A 26 6.34 -6.63 -8.54
C PRO A 26 7.30 -6.01 -9.57
N SER A 27 6.90 -5.94 -10.84
CA SER A 27 7.66 -5.32 -11.94
C SER A 27 8.18 -3.92 -11.61
N SER A 28 7.48 -3.21 -10.71
CA SER A 28 7.89 -1.93 -10.16
C SER A 28 9.23 -1.96 -9.42
N LEU A 29 9.55 -3.05 -8.73
CA LEU A 29 10.78 -3.19 -7.94
C LEU A 29 12.02 -3.14 -8.84
N PHE A 30 11.94 -3.75 -10.03
CA PHE A 30 12.99 -3.67 -11.05
C PHE A 30 13.08 -2.29 -11.69
N VAL A 31 11.95 -1.65 -11.99
CA VAL A 31 11.93 -0.29 -12.56
C VAL A 31 12.55 0.71 -11.60
N TYR A 32 12.15 0.70 -10.33
CA TYR A 32 12.70 1.61 -9.33
C TYR A 32 14.14 1.24 -8.93
N GLY A 33 14.49 -0.05 -8.91
CA GLY A 33 15.87 -0.50 -8.73
C GLY A 33 16.79 -0.02 -9.85
N GLY A 34 16.35 -0.08 -11.11
CA GLY A 34 17.08 0.45 -12.26
C GLY A 34 17.23 1.97 -12.24
N MET A 35 16.18 2.69 -11.84
CA MET A 35 16.26 4.14 -11.62
C MET A 35 17.25 4.48 -10.50
N LEU A 36 17.24 3.72 -9.40
CA LEU A 36 18.17 3.91 -8.29
C LEU A 36 19.61 3.69 -8.78
N LEU A 37 19.88 2.59 -9.49
CA LEU A 37 21.19 2.33 -10.10
C LEU A 37 21.69 3.50 -10.95
N ALA A 38 20.85 4.05 -11.83
CA ALA A 38 21.21 5.19 -12.67
C ALA A 38 21.53 6.46 -11.86
N ILE A 39 20.80 6.70 -10.76
CA ILE A 39 21.02 7.88 -9.92
C ILE A 39 22.31 7.77 -9.10
N TYR A 40 22.65 6.56 -8.62
CA TYR A 40 23.92 6.34 -7.93
C TYR A 40 25.15 6.59 -8.81
N GLN A 41 25.02 6.54 -10.15
CA GLN A 41 26.11 6.91 -11.06
C GLN A 41 26.38 8.42 -11.14
N THR A 42 25.46 9.26 -10.66
CA THR A 42 25.57 10.73 -10.78
C THR A 42 26.38 11.38 -9.66
N ASP A 43 26.75 10.61 -8.63
CA ASP A 43 27.39 11.09 -7.39
C ASP A 43 26.64 12.24 -6.67
N ASN A 44 25.41 12.55 -7.10
CA ASN A 44 24.59 13.60 -6.52
C ASN A 44 23.89 13.07 -5.27
N ILE A 45 24.49 13.33 -4.11
CA ILE A 45 24.00 12.88 -2.80
C ILE A 45 22.53 13.25 -2.58
N ASN A 46 22.11 14.46 -2.99
CA ASN A 46 20.71 14.87 -2.81
C ASN A 46 19.76 14.00 -3.63
N ALA A 47 20.10 13.74 -4.89
CA ALA A 47 19.32 12.88 -5.77
C ALA A 47 19.30 11.43 -5.24
N ILE A 48 20.43 10.91 -4.77
CA ILE A 48 20.53 9.58 -4.14
C ILE A 48 19.60 9.47 -2.94
N VAL A 49 19.61 10.45 -2.03
CA VAL A 49 18.74 10.46 -0.85
C VAL A 49 17.27 10.48 -1.26
N ILE A 50 16.86 11.42 -2.12
CA ILE A 50 15.46 11.57 -2.55
C ILE A 50 14.98 10.30 -3.26
N ALA A 51 15.78 9.75 -4.17
CA ALA A 51 15.45 8.54 -4.93
C ALA A 51 15.36 7.30 -4.03
N SER A 52 16.23 7.17 -3.03
CA SER A 52 16.20 6.04 -2.09
C SER A 52 14.91 6.07 -1.25
N PHE A 53 14.53 7.24 -0.72
CA PHE A 53 13.28 7.42 0.01
C PHE A 53 12.05 7.15 -0.85
N TYR A 54 12.07 7.62 -2.10
CA TYR A 54 11.01 7.37 -3.08
C TYR A 54 10.84 5.87 -3.36
N THR A 55 11.95 5.20 -3.63
CA THR A 55 11.99 3.79 -4.02
C THR A 55 11.42 2.89 -2.93
N VAL A 56 11.79 3.12 -1.67
CA VAL A 56 11.21 2.40 -0.52
C VAL A 56 9.71 2.65 -0.44
N MET A 57 9.29 3.92 -0.52
CA MET A 57 7.89 4.30 -0.38
C MET A 57 7.02 3.67 -1.47
N VAL A 58 7.39 3.86 -2.74
CA VAL A 58 6.59 3.36 -3.86
C VAL A 58 6.52 1.84 -3.86
N THR A 59 7.59 1.15 -3.51
CA THR A 59 7.60 -0.32 -3.46
C THR A 59 6.59 -0.85 -2.45
N ILE A 60 6.53 -0.26 -1.24
CA ILE A 60 5.57 -0.65 -0.20
C ILE A 60 4.13 -0.41 -0.69
N PHE A 61 3.88 0.76 -1.29
CA PHE A 61 2.55 1.10 -1.82
C PHE A 61 2.13 0.19 -2.98
N GLU A 62 3.02 -0.04 -3.94
CA GLU A 62 2.76 -0.91 -5.09
C GLU A 62 2.48 -2.35 -4.66
N TYR A 63 3.23 -2.86 -3.69
CA TYR A 63 2.98 -4.19 -3.16
C TYR A 63 1.63 -4.27 -2.41
N GLY A 64 1.33 -3.29 -1.56
CA GLY A 64 0.01 -3.22 -0.91
C GLY A 64 -1.15 -3.17 -1.92
N ARG A 65 -0.95 -2.47 -3.03
CA ARG A 65 -1.91 -2.44 -4.15
C ARG A 65 -2.03 -3.82 -4.79
N MET A 66 -0.92 -4.50 -5.05
CA MET A 66 -0.91 -5.83 -5.64
C MET A 66 -1.60 -6.86 -4.75
N LEU A 67 -1.37 -6.81 -3.43
CA LEU A 67 -2.09 -7.64 -2.45
C LEU A 67 -3.60 -7.44 -2.54
N ARG A 68 -4.06 -6.19 -2.65
CA ARG A 68 -5.48 -5.87 -2.81
C ARG A 68 -6.06 -6.46 -4.10
N TYR A 69 -5.37 -6.33 -5.23
CA TYR A 69 -5.87 -6.84 -6.51
C TYR A 69 -5.91 -8.36 -6.58
N ASN A 70 -4.92 -9.02 -5.99
CA ASN A 70 -4.75 -10.46 -6.15
C ASN A 70 -5.35 -11.27 -5.00
N LEU A 71 -5.48 -10.67 -3.81
CA LEU A 71 -6.07 -11.28 -2.60
C LEU A 71 -7.22 -10.43 -2.02
N PRO A 72 -8.22 -10.03 -2.83
CA PRO A 72 -9.30 -9.16 -2.37
C PRO A 72 -10.10 -9.75 -1.19
N PHE A 73 -10.27 -11.08 -1.14
CA PHE A 73 -10.97 -11.79 -0.05
C PHE A 73 -10.30 -11.61 1.31
N ILE A 74 -8.97 -11.66 1.32
CA ILE A 74 -8.18 -11.54 2.54
C ILE A 74 -8.17 -10.10 3.03
N VAL A 75 -8.16 -9.15 2.10
CA VAL A 75 -7.77 -7.76 2.36
C VAL A 75 -8.96 -6.80 2.45
N LEU A 76 -10.02 -7.00 1.66
CA LEU A 76 -11.17 -6.10 1.67
C LEU A 76 -12.14 -6.43 2.82
N PRO A 77 -12.71 -5.39 3.46
CA PRO A 77 -13.64 -5.56 4.59
C PRO A 77 -14.93 -6.30 4.21
N ASN A 78 -15.40 -6.14 2.96
CA ASN A 78 -16.71 -6.66 2.51
C ASN A 78 -16.61 -7.88 1.57
N ALA A 79 -15.44 -8.50 1.45
CA ALA A 79 -15.26 -9.58 0.49
C ALA A 79 -15.82 -10.95 0.92
N GLU A 80 -16.31 -11.07 2.15
CA GLU A 80 -17.07 -12.24 2.59
C GLU A 80 -18.39 -11.81 3.22
N MET A 81 -19.54 -12.27 2.67
CA MET A 81 -20.84 -12.20 3.36
C MET A 81 -20.77 -12.79 4.78
N ARG A 82 -19.86 -13.75 5.00
CA ARG A 82 -19.60 -14.40 6.28
C ARG A 82 -19.02 -13.42 7.33
N ASN A 83 -18.20 -12.45 6.93
CA ASN A 83 -17.68 -11.45 7.85
C ASN A 83 -18.78 -10.47 8.27
N ILE A 84 -19.65 -10.07 7.34
CA ILE A 84 -20.79 -9.18 7.64
C ILE A 84 -21.80 -9.91 8.54
N SER A 85 -22.11 -11.18 8.26
CA SER A 85 -23.02 -11.96 9.11
C SER A 85 -22.42 -12.28 10.49
N LEU A 86 -21.12 -12.56 10.58
CA LEU A 86 -20.43 -12.71 11.86
C LEU A 86 -20.42 -11.41 12.67
N ILE A 87 -20.23 -10.24 12.04
CA ILE A 87 -20.30 -8.92 12.69
C ILE A 87 -21.72 -8.60 13.18
N LYS A 88 -22.76 -9.01 12.44
CA LYS A 88 -24.15 -8.84 12.89
C LYS A 88 -24.49 -9.70 14.12
N ILE A 89 -23.84 -10.84 14.27
CA ILE A 89 -24.13 -11.82 15.34
C ILE A 89 -23.17 -11.68 16.54
N SER A 90 -22.05 -10.98 16.39
CA SER A 90 -21.00 -10.86 17.41
C SER A 90 -20.73 -9.40 17.84
N ASN A 91 -20.10 -9.22 19.01
CA ASN A 91 -19.54 -7.91 19.45
C ASN A 91 -18.32 -7.45 18.62
N TYR A 92 -18.16 -7.98 17.40
CA TYR A 92 -17.04 -7.72 16.52
C TYR A 92 -17.33 -6.50 15.64
N GLY A 93 -17.06 -5.30 16.14
CA GLY A 93 -17.38 -4.04 15.44
C GLY A 93 -16.55 -3.78 14.17
N PHE A 94 -17.05 -2.86 13.34
CA PHE A 94 -16.43 -2.47 12.05
C PHE A 94 -14.95 -2.08 12.19
N LEU A 95 -14.61 -1.30 13.22
CA LEU A 95 -13.23 -0.86 13.49
C LEU A 95 -12.29 -2.04 13.80
N LYS A 96 -12.75 -3.08 14.51
CA LYS A 96 -11.94 -4.26 14.81
C LYS A 96 -11.65 -5.07 13.55
N MET A 97 -12.65 -5.26 12.69
CA MET A 97 -12.46 -5.89 11.38
C MET A 97 -11.46 -5.11 10.53
N LEU A 98 -11.65 -3.80 10.42
CA LEU A 98 -10.77 -2.94 9.63
C LEU A 98 -9.32 -3.01 10.14
N ALA A 99 -9.11 -2.96 11.46
CA ALA A 99 -7.79 -3.08 12.08
C ALA A 99 -7.11 -4.42 11.78
N GLN A 100 -7.86 -5.53 11.78
CA GLN A 100 -7.31 -6.84 11.40
C GLN A 100 -6.90 -6.88 9.93
N LYS A 101 -7.72 -6.35 9.03
CA LYS A 101 -7.41 -6.29 7.59
C LYS A 101 -6.17 -5.44 7.33
N VAL A 102 -6.05 -4.28 7.99
CA VAL A 102 -4.84 -3.45 7.98
C VAL A 102 -3.63 -4.26 8.45
N SER A 103 -3.75 -4.96 9.58
CA SER A 103 -2.65 -5.77 10.14
C SER A 103 -2.16 -6.85 9.17
N ILE A 104 -3.07 -7.49 8.43
CA ILE A 104 -2.70 -8.50 7.43
C ILE A 104 -1.91 -7.87 6.28
N ILE A 105 -2.37 -6.73 5.73
CA ILE A 105 -1.64 -6.01 4.66
C ILE A 105 -0.25 -5.63 5.15
N THR A 106 -0.15 -5.04 6.35
CA THR A 106 1.12 -4.61 6.92
C THR A 106 2.08 -5.80 7.06
N LYS A 107 1.62 -6.93 7.61
CA LYS A 107 2.45 -8.14 7.76
C LYS A 107 2.94 -8.70 6.42
N LEU A 108 2.05 -8.80 5.44
CA LEU A 108 2.40 -9.30 4.11
C LEU A 108 3.37 -8.35 3.37
N SER A 109 3.35 -7.06 3.69
CA SER A 109 4.24 -6.05 3.09
C SER A 109 5.62 -5.99 3.75
N ILE A 110 5.88 -6.72 4.84
CA ILE A 110 7.20 -6.74 5.50
C ILE A 110 8.27 -7.32 4.57
N ILE A 111 8.02 -8.48 3.97
CA ILE A 111 8.97 -9.18 3.09
C ILE A 111 9.47 -8.28 1.95
N PRO A 112 8.61 -7.67 1.11
CA PRO A 112 9.07 -6.78 0.04
C PRO A 112 9.76 -5.51 0.57
N THR A 113 9.40 -5.06 1.78
CA THR A 113 10.10 -3.93 2.43
C THR A 113 11.55 -4.30 2.78
N VAL A 114 11.76 -5.50 3.31
CA VAL A 114 13.12 -5.99 3.59
C VAL A 114 13.91 -6.13 2.29
N ILE A 115 13.29 -6.68 1.23
CA ILE A 115 13.94 -6.83 -0.09
C ILE A 115 14.39 -5.48 -0.65
N ILE A 116 13.54 -4.44 -0.60
CA ILE A 116 13.92 -3.13 -1.16
C ILE A 116 15.00 -2.43 -0.33
N LEU A 117 15.02 -2.62 0.99
CA LEU A 117 16.10 -2.11 1.85
C LEU A 117 17.43 -2.81 1.55
N LEU A 118 17.41 -4.14 1.39
CA LEU A 118 18.60 -4.91 1.00
C LEU A 118 19.09 -4.51 -0.40
N LEU A 119 18.18 -4.28 -1.35
CA LEU A 119 18.54 -3.80 -2.69
C LEU A 119 19.22 -2.43 -2.65
N ASN A 120 18.72 -1.49 -1.83
CA ASN A 120 19.37 -0.19 -1.63
C ASN A 120 20.79 -0.37 -1.08
N ILE A 121 20.99 -1.22 -0.07
CA ILE A 121 22.32 -1.51 0.50
C ILE A 121 23.24 -2.12 -0.57
N PHE A 122 22.74 -3.09 -1.33
CA PHE A 122 23.50 -3.75 -2.40
C PHE A 122 23.96 -2.75 -3.47
N ILE A 123 23.07 -1.84 -3.91
CA ILE A 123 23.40 -0.80 -4.89
C ILE A 123 24.45 0.18 -4.34
N SER A 124 24.34 0.58 -3.07
CA SER A 124 25.34 1.41 -2.40
C SER A 124 26.71 0.74 -2.35
N ILE A 125 26.78 -0.58 -2.12
CA ILE A 125 28.03 -1.34 -2.09
C ILE A 125 28.66 -1.40 -3.49
N ILE A 126 27.87 -1.68 -4.54
CA ILE A 126 28.36 -1.73 -5.93
C ILE A 126 29.03 -0.42 -6.33
N HIS A 127 28.48 0.71 -5.90
CA HIS A 127 29.02 2.04 -6.21
C HIS A 127 30.05 2.53 -5.19
N CYS A 128 30.48 1.70 -4.23
CA CYS A 128 31.40 2.08 -3.14
C CYS A 128 30.95 3.31 -2.33
N GLN A 129 29.64 3.55 -2.22
CA GLN A 129 29.02 4.72 -1.60
C GLN A 129 28.10 4.30 -0.43
N LEU A 130 28.68 3.68 0.60
CA LEU A 130 27.91 3.21 1.75
C LEU A 130 27.64 4.32 2.77
N TYR A 131 26.48 4.95 2.66
CA TYR A 131 26.02 5.96 3.63
C TYR A 131 25.24 5.31 4.79
N ILE A 132 25.92 4.96 5.88
CA ILE A 132 25.31 4.29 7.05
C ILE A 132 24.09 5.06 7.58
N TRP A 133 24.22 6.39 7.72
CA TRP A 133 23.13 7.26 8.21
C TRP A 133 21.91 7.27 7.29
N LEU A 134 22.12 7.18 5.96
CA LEU A 134 21.03 7.08 5.00
C LEU A 134 20.26 5.78 5.21
N HIS A 135 20.95 4.65 5.34
CA HIS A 135 20.29 3.35 5.54
C HIS A 135 19.52 3.28 6.86
N LEU A 136 20.05 3.85 7.94
CA LEU A 136 19.31 4.00 9.19
C LEU A 136 18.04 4.85 9.00
N ALA A 137 18.14 5.97 8.30
CA ALA A 137 17.00 6.83 8.01
C ALA A 137 15.96 6.10 7.13
N LEU A 138 16.39 5.29 6.15
CA LEU A 138 15.51 4.48 5.32
C LEU A 138 14.78 3.38 6.10
N ILE A 139 15.41 2.78 7.13
CA ILE A 139 14.74 1.82 8.01
C ILE A 139 13.62 2.51 8.80
N VAL A 140 13.92 3.65 9.42
CA VAL A 140 12.90 4.44 10.15
C VAL A 140 11.77 4.84 9.21
N TRP A 141 12.11 5.29 8.01
CA TRP A 141 11.15 5.63 6.97
C TRP A 141 10.27 4.44 6.57
N ALA A 142 10.87 3.28 6.33
CA ALA A 142 10.17 2.06 5.95
C ALA A 142 9.17 1.63 7.03
N ILE A 143 9.54 1.68 8.31
CA ILE A 143 8.65 1.37 9.44
C ILE A 143 7.46 2.33 9.46
N PHE A 144 7.73 3.63 9.29
CA PHE A 144 6.68 4.65 9.25
C PHE A 144 5.70 4.41 8.09
N ILE A 145 6.21 4.21 6.86
CA ILE A 145 5.37 3.94 5.69
C ILE A 145 4.59 2.64 5.84
N LEU A 146 5.21 1.57 6.34
CA LEU A 146 4.55 0.28 6.60
C LEU A 146 3.35 0.42 7.54
N SER A 147 3.50 1.21 8.61
CA SER A 147 2.44 1.43 9.60
C SER A 147 1.19 2.10 9.01
N LEU A 148 1.39 2.96 8.00
CA LEU A 148 0.31 3.66 7.32
C LEU A 148 -0.21 2.90 6.10
N SER A 149 0.63 2.09 5.45
CA SER A 149 0.35 1.46 4.16
C SER A 149 -1.00 0.72 4.11
N GLY A 150 -1.30 -0.10 5.12
CA GLY A 150 -2.57 -0.83 5.17
C GLY A 150 -3.79 0.09 5.22
N TRP A 151 -3.70 1.21 5.93
CA TRP A 151 -4.77 2.22 5.98
C TRP A 151 -4.95 2.92 4.63
N PHE A 152 -3.84 3.27 3.97
CA PHE A 152 -3.86 3.83 2.60
C PHE A 152 -4.46 2.87 1.57
N GLN A 153 -4.30 1.56 1.75
CA GLN A 153 -4.91 0.59 0.83
C GLN A 153 -6.42 0.46 1.03
N LEU A 154 -6.93 0.73 2.24
CA LEU A 154 -8.30 0.40 2.64
C LEU A 154 -9.24 1.60 2.80
N TYR A 155 -8.73 2.83 2.96
CA TYR A 155 -9.58 4.00 3.26
C TYR A 155 -10.66 4.25 2.20
N GLY A 156 -10.34 4.13 0.90
CA GLY A 156 -11.30 4.35 -0.19
C GLY A 156 -12.42 3.29 -0.31
N TYR A 157 -12.23 2.09 0.27
CA TYR A 157 -13.12 0.94 0.12
C TYR A 157 -14.09 0.75 1.29
N CYS A 158 -14.04 1.62 2.31
CA CYS A 158 -14.91 1.56 3.48
C CYS A 158 -16.41 1.82 3.16
N TYR A 159 -16.75 2.22 1.94
CA TYR A 159 -18.09 2.71 1.58
C TYR A 159 -18.93 1.78 0.71
N ASP A 160 -18.40 0.65 0.26
CA ASP A 160 -19.12 -0.11 -0.75
C ASP A 160 -19.84 -1.32 -0.15
N ILE A 161 -21.13 -1.12 0.13
CA ILE A 161 -22.02 -2.08 0.80
C ILE A 161 -23.03 -2.67 -0.20
N ASN A 162 -22.81 -2.58 -1.52
CA ASN A 162 -23.67 -3.27 -2.51
C ASN A 162 -23.09 -4.63 -2.94
N TYR A 163 -22.26 -5.21 -2.08
CA TYR A 163 -21.50 -6.39 -2.40
C TYR A 163 -22.10 -7.64 -1.75
N ASN A 164 -23.19 -8.09 -2.37
CA ASN A 164 -23.77 -9.40 -2.09
C ASN A 164 -23.04 -10.46 -2.93
N TYR A 165 -21.75 -10.69 -2.66
CA TYR A 165 -20.96 -11.65 -3.44
C TYR A 165 -21.24 -13.09 -3.01
N GLN A 166 -21.78 -13.91 -3.92
CA GLN A 166 -21.99 -15.33 -3.66
C GLN A 166 -20.87 -16.18 -4.28
N SER A 167 -20.09 -15.67 -5.25
CA SER A 167 -18.98 -16.42 -5.87
C SER A 167 -17.80 -15.58 -6.40
N TYR A 168 -16.62 -16.22 -6.57
CA TYR A 168 -15.39 -15.64 -7.15
C TYR A 168 -15.56 -15.12 -8.60
N ALA A 169 -16.48 -15.74 -9.36
CA ALA A 169 -16.75 -15.37 -10.75
C ALA A 169 -17.52 -14.04 -10.87
N GLU A 170 -18.33 -13.69 -9.87
CA GLU A 170 -19.03 -12.40 -9.81
C GLU A 170 -18.06 -11.25 -9.49
N MET A 171 -17.06 -11.51 -8.64
CA MET A 171 -16.01 -10.55 -8.31
C MET A 171 -15.11 -10.21 -9.50
N THR A 172 -14.77 -11.20 -10.33
CA THR A 172 -13.88 -11.00 -11.50
C THR A 172 -14.55 -10.24 -12.65
N LYS A 173 -15.88 -10.34 -12.78
CA LYS A 173 -16.68 -9.57 -13.76
C LYS A 173 -16.72 -8.06 -13.47
N LEU A 174 -16.41 -7.67 -12.23
CA LEU A 174 -16.52 -6.31 -11.70
C LEU A 174 -15.17 -5.57 -11.57
N SER A 175 -14.14 -6.01 -12.30
CA SER A 175 -12.82 -5.34 -12.35
C SER A 175 -12.93 -3.84 -12.64
N LYS A 176 -14.00 -3.40 -13.35
CA LYS A 176 -14.31 -2.01 -13.68
C LYS A 176 -14.69 -1.11 -12.48
N GLU A 177 -15.30 -1.65 -11.42
CA GLU A 177 -15.63 -0.86 -10.21
C GLU A 177 -14.44 -0.80 -9.25
N ILE A 178 -13.65 -1.88 -9.17
CA ILE A 178 -12.33 -1.86 -8.53
C ILE A 178 -11.45 -0.78 -9.20
N ASP A 179 -11.56 -0.59 -10.51
CA ASP A 179 -10.87 0.45 -11.29
C ASP A 179 -11.30 1.87 -10.91
N PHE A 180 -12.59 2.11 -10.65
CA PHE A 180 -13.09 3.43 -10.19
C PHE A 180 -12.55 3.80 -8.80
N PHE A 181 -12.53 2.86 -7.86
CA PHE A 181 -12.00 3.10 -6.51
C PHE A 181 -10.46 3.04 -6.44
N GLY A 182 -9.84 2.32 -7.39
CA GLY A 182 -8.43 2.43 -7.70
C GLY A 182 -8.02 3.89 -7.97
N LYS A 183 -8.91 4.70 -8.57
CA LYS A 183 -8.65 6.14 -8.79
C LYS A 183 -8.48 6.93 -7.49
N PHE A 184 -9.18 6.56 -6.42
CA PHE A 184 -8.99 7.22 -5.11
C PHE A 184 -7.66 6.84 -4.48
N TYR A 185 -7.26 5.57 -4.55
CA TYR A 185 -5.91 5.16 -4.16
C TYR A 185 -4.81 5.85 -4.98
N ILE A 186 -5.06 6.08 -6.26
CA ILE A 186 -4.12 6.73 -7.18
C ILE A 186 -3.88 8.20 -6.81
N ILE A 187 -4.81 8.92 -6.18
CA ILE A 187 -4.65 10.36 -5.92
C ILE A 187 -3.51 10.67 -4.93
N PRO A 188 -3.48 10.14 -3.69
CA PRO A 188 -2.36 10.39 -2.78
C PRO A 188 -1.02 9.94 -3.36
N LYS A 189 -1.01 8.81 -4.07
CA LYS A 189 0.18 8.31 -4.74
C LYS A 189 0.67 9.26 -5.82
N ARG A 190 -0.21 9.76 -6.70
CA ARG A 190 0.16 10.72 -7.75
C ARG A 190 0.70 12.03 -7.20
N ILE A 191 0.13 12.50 -6.08
CA ILE A 191 0.63 13.70 -5.40
C ILE A 191 2.05 13.43 -4.86
N LEU A 192 2.30 12.27 -4.26
CA LEU A 192 3.65 11.86 -3.85
C LEU A 192 4.61 11.75 -5.03
N ASP A 193 4.22 11.04 -6.09
CA ASP A 193 5.03 10.88 -7.31
C ASP A 193 5.44 12.27 -7.85
N LEU A 194 4.51 13.23 -7.84
CA LEU A 194 4.76 14.62 -8.23
C LEU A 194 5.74 15.34 -7.28
N ILE A 195 5.52 15.24 -5.96
CA ILE A 195 6.40 15.86 -4.95
C ILE A 195 7.83 15.36 -5.14
N TYR A 196 8.02 14.04 -5.22
CA TYR A 196 9.34 13.45 -5.38
C TYR A 196 9.98 13.80 -6.72
N ALA A 197 9.21 13.84 -7.81
CA ALA A 197 9.71 14.29 -9.11
C ALA A 197 10.23 15.73 -9.06
N ILE A 198 9.49 16.65 -8.42
CA ILE A 198 9.91 18.05 -8.25
C ILE A 198 11.23 18.13 -7.45
N PHE A 199 11.32 17.42 -6.33
CA PHE A 199 12.55 17.42 -5.53
C PHE A 199 13.75 16.81 -6.26
N LEU A 200 13.51 15.77 -7.05
CA LEU A 200 14.54 15.13 -7.85
C LEU A 200 15.04 16.07 -8.95
N VAL A 201 14.15 16.81 -9.61
CA VAL A 201 14.52 17.89 -10.54
C VAL A 201 15.37 18.94 -9.80
N ILE A 202 14.88 19.50 -8.70
CA ILE A 202 15.59 20.51 -7.91
C ILE A 202 16.99 20.03 -7.48
N ALA A 203 17.14 18.75 -7.14
CA ALA A 203 18.42 18.16 -6.76
C ALA A 203 19.50 18.26 -7.85
N PHE A 204 19.10 18.25 -9.13
CA PHE A 204 20.02 18.41 -10.26
C PHE A 204 20.26 19.87 -10.68
N TYR A 205 19.48 20.84 -10.16
CA TYR A 205 19.62 22.26 -10.50
C TYR A 205 20.62 23.05 -9.64
N GLY A 206 21.40 22.37 -8.77
CA GLY A 206 22.52 22.99 -8.05
C GLY A 206 22.16 23.81 -6.81
N PHE A 207 20.94 23.66 -6.26
CA PHE A 207 20.58 24.29 -4.99
C PHE A 207 21.36 23.68 -3.80
N SER A 208 21.50 24.45 -2.71
CA SER A 208 22.17 23.98 -1.48
C SER A 208 21.51 22.71 -0.93
N GLY A 209 22.27 21.63 -0.84
CA GLY A 209 21.75 20.31 -0.45
C GLY A 209 21.06 20.29 0.92
N LYS A 210 21.56 21.07 1.89
CA LYS A 210 20.92 21.20 3.21
C LYS A 210 19.51 21.80 3.09
N MET A 211 19.35 22.84 2.27
CA MET A 211 18.06 23.50 2.06
C MET A 211 17.07 22.56 1.38
N ILE A 212 17.50 21.86 0.33
CA ILE A 212 16.65 20.89 -0.40
C ILE A 212 16.15 19.80 0.56
N LEU A 213 17.06 19.20 1.33
CA LEU A 213 16.72 18.13 2.26
C LEU A 213 15.79 18.60 3.38
N SER A 214 15.98 19.80 3.93
CA SER A 214 15.06 20.37 4.92
C SER A 214 13.65 20.58 4.35
N ILE A 215 13.54 21.16 3.15
CA ILE A 215 12.25 21.38 2.50
C ILE A 215 11.60 20.03 2.14
N PHE A 216 12.40 19.05 1.70
CA PHE A 216 11.94 17.69 1.41
C PHE A 216 11.33 17.01 2.64
N VAL A 217 11.97 17.10 3.80
CA VAL A 217 11.45 16.54 5.06
C VAL A 217 10.14 17.23 5.43
N VAL A 218 10.08 18.56 5.39
CA VAL A 218 8.86 19.33 5.71
C VAL A 218 7.71 18.97 4.76
N ALA A 219 7.98 18.87 3.46
CA ALA A 219 6.98 18.51 2.46
C ALA A 219 6.40 17.11 2.70
N ASN A 220 7.25 16.13 3.04
CA ASN A 220 6.79 14.79 3.40
C ASN A 220 5.93 14.82 4.67
N LEU A 221 6.39 15.49 5.74
CA LEU A 221 5.61 15.60 6.98
C LEU A 221 4.23 16.22 6.74
N PHE A 222 4.17 17.31 5.99
CA PHE A 222 2.91 17.97 5.63
C PHE A 222 1.97 17.05 4.85
N PHE A 223 2.52 16.34 3.85
CA PHE A 223 1.77 15.35 3.09
C PHE A 223 1.17 14.26 4.01
N PHE A 224 1.97 13.69 4.91
CA PHE A 224 1.49 12.64 5.82
C PHE A 224 0.42 13.14 6.79
N VAL A 225 0.54 14.37 7.30
CA VAL A 225 -0.51 14.97 8.15
C VAL A 225 -1.82 15.07 7.37
N ILE A 226 -1.81 15.57 6.14
CA ILE A 226 -3.01 15.68 5.31
C ILE A 226 -3.63 14.29 5.09
N ILE A 227 -2.82 13.29 4.76
CA ILE A 227 -3.38 11.97 4.50
C ILE A 227 -3.92 11.32 5.78
N ILE A 228 -3.24 11.44 6.91
CA ILE A 228 -3.78 10.91 8.18
C ILE A 228 -5.15 11.53 8.47
N LEU A 229 -5.32 12.84 8.25
CA LEU A 229 -6.62 13.51 8.39
C LEU A 229 -7.67 12.96 7.42
N VAL A 230 -7.30 12.73 6.16
CA VAL A 230 -8.18 12.12 5.15
C VAL A 230 -8.58 10.70 5.58
N ILE A 231 -7.63 9.86 6.01
CA ILE A 231 -7.89 8.49 6.48
C ILE A 231 -8.87 8.51 7.65
N VAL A 232 -8.62 9.33 8.68
CA VAL A 232 -9.48 9.42 9.87
C VAL A 232 -10.90 9.85 9.49
N LYS A 233 -11.03 10.90 8.67
CA LYS A 233 -12.35 11.37 8.19
C LYS A 233 -13.07 10.27 7.42
N THR A 234 -12.33 9.50 6.64
CA THR A 234 -12.86 8.45 5.79
C THR A 234 -13.34 7.24 6.60
N ILE A 235 -12.58 6.82 7.62
CA ILE A 235 -12.98 5.75 8.55
C ILE A 235 -14.27 6.12 9.27
N LYS A 236 -14.35 7.35 9.83
CA LYS A 236 -15.55 7.83 10.55
C LYS A 236 -16.80 7.82 9.67
N LYS A 237 -16.67 8.21 8.40
CA LYS A 237 -17.81 8.21 7.46
C LYS A 237 -18.14 6.78 7.01
N GLY A 238 -17.14 5.91 6.83
CA GLY A 238 -17.32 4.48 6.52
C GLY A 238 -18.05 3.72 7.62
N GLU A 239 -17.69 3.96 8.89
CA GLU A 239 -18.34 3.39 10.06
C GLU A 239 -19.83 3.77 10.12
N LYS A 240 -20.16 5.06 9.98
CA LYS A 240 -21.55 5.54 9.92
C LYS A 240 -22.33 4.85 8.81
N TYR A 241 -21.74 4.71 7.64
CA TYR A 241 -22.39 4.09 6.48
C TYR A 241 -22.61 2.58 6.68
N PHE A 242 -21.60 1.86 7.21
CA PHE A 242 -21.68 0.43 7.52
C PHE A 242 -22.84 0.12 8.47
N TYR A 243 -22.94 0.88 9.58
CA TYR A 243 -24.00 0.68 10.56
C TYR A 243 -25.38 1.07 10.04
N ALA A 244 -25.49 2.21 9.33
CA ALA A 244 -26.75 2.68 8.78
C ALA A 244 -27.39 1.69 7.80
N LYS A 245 -26.58 0.99 7.00
CA LYS A 245 -27.09 0.07 5.97
C LYS A 245 -27.27 -1.36 6.45
N ASN A 246 -26.43 -1.85 7.36
CA ASN A 246 -26.42 -3.25 7.75
C ASN A 246 -27.17 -3.55 9.06
N ILE A 247 -27.42 -2.56 9.93
CA ILE A 247 -28.06 -2.75 11.24
C ILE A 247 -29.49 -2.18 11.29
N ILE A 248 -29.83 -1.17 10.49
CA ILE A 248 -31.16 -0.51 10.54
C ILE A 248 -32.25 -1.30 9.76
N GLN A 249 -31.90 -2.37 9.04
CA GLN A 249 -32.89 -3.29 8.47
C GLN A 249 -33.24 -4.39 9.48
N THR A 250 -33.98 -4.02 10.52
CA THR A 250 -34.80 -4.92 11.35
C THR A 250 -36.26 -4.60 11.12
#